data_AF-A0A5C1DES5-F1
#
_entry.id   AF-A0A5C1DES5-F1
#
_cell.length_a   1.000
_cell.length_b   1.000
_cell.length_c   1.000
_cell.angle_alpha   90.00
_cell.angle_beta   90.00
_cell.angle_gamma   90.00
#
_symmetry.space_group_name_H-M   'P 1'
#
loop_
_entity.id
_entity.type
_entity.pdbx_description
1 polymer ?
#
loop_
_entity_poly.entity_id
_entity_poly.type
_entity_poly.pdbx_seq_one_letter_code
_entity_poly.pdbx_strand_id
1 'polypeptide(L)'
;MNNRFVPQGSYLLTANSVSVHLYCESQKRNGQWIPAGFDLTQLNGGLVNLDGSLHVEVDAEPQKGYIPNGSYAQTSRNIKVILSAQCRKMDGSWQWSTLDITGYQQVPGEIVNDNGVLTL
;
A
#
# COMPACT_ATOMS: atom_id res chain seq x y z
N MET A 1 11.38 11.31 -6.90
CA MET A 1 11.13 11.43 -5.44
C MET A 1 10.75 10.04 -4.97
N ASN A 2 11.51 9.43 -4.06
CA ASN A 2 11.18 8.09 -3.56
C ASN A 2 10.05 8.23 -2.55
N ASN A 3 8.87 7.71 -2.87
CA ASN A 3 7.76 7.65 -1.93
C ASN A 3 8.01 6.53 -0.89
N ARG A 4 7.85 6.87 0.39
CA ARG A 4 8.05 5.98 1.56
C ARG A 4 7.24 4.69 1.49
N PHE A 5 6.04 4.75 0.92
CA PHE A 5 5.11 3.64 0.88
C PHE A 5 5.40 2.62 -0.23
N VAL A 6 6.22 2.97 -1.22
CA VAL A 6 6.67 2.02 -2.24
C VAL A 6 7.84 1.21 -1.67
N PRO A 7 7.68 -0.10 -1.45
CA PRO A 7 8.77 -0.91 -0.96
C PRO A 7 9.96 -0.90 -1.92
N GLN A 8 11.16 -0.80 -1.36
CA GLN A 8 12.38 -0.99 -2.12
C GLN A 8 12.62 -2.51 -2.29
N GLY A 9 13.23 -2.90 -3.40
CA GLY A 9 13.57 -4.30 -3.67
C GLY A 9 13.98 -4.51 -5.12
N SER A 10 14.60 -5.66 -5.40
CA SER A 10 15.08 -5.99 -6.75
C SER A 10 13.96 -6.17 -7.78
N TYR A 11 12.71 -6.38 -7.37
CA TYR A 11 11.55 -6.38 -8.28
C TYR A 11 11.49 -5.12 -9.16
N LEU A 12 11.95 -3.96 -8.66
CA LEU A 12 11.96 -2.69 -9.40
C LEU A 12 12.81 -2.75 -10.68
N LEU A 13 13.76 -3.69 -10.79
CA LEU A 13 14.55 -3.90 -12.01
C LEU A 13 13.75 -4.56 -13.15
N THR A 14 12.67 -5.26 -12.80
CA THR A 14 11.89 -6.10 -13.73
C THR A 14 10.39 -5.90 -13.62
N ALA A 15 9.96 -4.86 -12.90
CA ALA A 15 8.57 -4.47 -12.73
C ALA A 15 8.35 -3.01 -13.18
N ASN A 16 7.15 -2.72 -13.68
CA ASN A 16 6.71 -1.37 -14.02
C ASN A 16 5.28 -1.14 -13.50
N SER A 17 4.78 0.10 -13.66
CA SER A 17 3.43 0.47 -13.19
C SER A 17 3.20 0.16 -11.70
N VAL A 18 4.24 0.39 -10.88
CA VAL A 18 4.24 0.07 -9.45
C VAL A 18 3.32 1.03 -8.72
N SER A 19 2.38 0.48 -7.95
CA SER A 19 1.45 1.23 -7.11
C SER A 19 1.21 0.53 -5.79
N VAL A 20 0.83 1.30 -4.76
CA VAL A 20 0.49 0.79 -3.44
C VAL A 20 -0.86 1.35 -3.05
N HIS A 21 -1.82 0.48 -2.80
CA HIS A 21 -3.17 0.87 -2.39
C HIS A 21 -3.47 0.39 -0.98
N LEU A 22 -4.10 1.26 -0.20
CA LEU A 22 -4.74 0.90 1.06
C LEU A 22 -6.22 0.58 0.79
N TYR A 23 -6.70 -0.49 1.41
CA TYR A 23 -8.10 -0.87 1.48
C TYR A 23 -8.50 -1.03 2.95
N CYS A 24 -9.69 -0.58 3.31
CA CYS A 24 -10.24 -0.75 4.65
C CYS A 24 -11.77 -0.62 4.64
N GLU A 25 -12.38 -0.76 5.80
CA GLU A 25 -13.73 -0.24 6.06
C GLU A 25 -13.62 1.02 6.91
N SER A 26 -14.29 2.11 6.51
CA SER A 26 -14.29 3.38 7.23
C SER A 26 -15.69 3.72 7.73
N GLN A 27 -15.77 4.23 8.96
CA GLN A 27 -17.03 4.59 9.58
C GLN A 27 -17.53 5.96 9.10
N LYS A 28 -18.81 6.02 8.76
CA LYS A 28 -19.56 7.25 8.51
C LYS A 28 -20.03 7.90 9.81
N ARG A 29 -20.39 9.18 9.76
CA ARG A 29 -20.97 9.93 10.91
C ARG A 29 -22.26 9.31 11.44
N ASN A 30 -23.03 8.65 10.58
CA ASN A 30 -24.24 7.92 10.97
C ASN A 30 -23.95 6.52 11.57
N GLY A 31 -22.67 6.18 11.79
CA GLY A 31 -22.23 4.91 12.37
C GLY A 31 -22.09 3.76 11.37
N GLN A 32 -22.54 3.93 10.11
CA GLN A 32 -22.41 2.89 9.07
C GLN A 32 -20.95 2.69 8.68
N TRP A 33 -20.54 1.43 8.48
CA TRP A 33 -19.23 1.09 7.91
C TRP A 33 -19.36 0.89 6.41
N ILE A 34 -18.45 1.49 5.63
CA ILE A 34 -18.41 1.34 4.18
C ILE A 34 -16.99 0.98 3.71
N PRO A 35 -16.84 0.28 2.57
CA PRO A 35 -15.54 0.11 1.94
C PRO A 35 -14.91 1.45 1.61
N ALA A 36 -13.61 1.58 1.88
CA ALA A 36 -12.82 2.75 1.58
C ALA A 36 -11.42 2.32 1.13
N GLY A 37 -10.72 3.23 0.46
CA GLY A 37 -9.34 3.01 0.06
C GLY A 37 -8.65 4.31 -0.31
N PHE A 38 -7.33 4.25 -0.43
CA PHE A 38 -6.50 5.38 -0.80
C PHE A 38 -5.28 4.91 -1.58
N ASP A 39 -4.89 5.64 -2.62
CA ASP A 39 -3.64 5.40 -3.34
C ASP A 39 -2.47 5.96 -2.51
N LEU A 40 -1.67 5.07 -1.93
CA LEU A 40 -0.51 5.43 -1.13
C LEU A 40 0.70 5.79 -2.00
N THR A 41 0.66 5.54 -3.32
CA THR A 41 1.80 5.65 -4.24
C THR A 41 2.41 7.05 -4.29
N GLN A 42 1.67 8.08 -3.90
CA GLN A 42 2.16 9.46 -3.76
C GLN A 42 1.77 10.11 -2.44
N LEU A 43 1.34 9.33 -1.44
CA LEU A 43 0.98 9.87 -0.13
C LEU A 43 2.21 10.45 0.56
N ASN A 44 2.06 11.67 1.09
CA ASN A 44 2.98 12.26 2.04
C ASN A 44 2.20 12.54 3.33
N GLY A 45 2.63 11.94 4.44
CA GLY A 45 1.98 12.06 5.75
C GLY A 45 1.02 10.92 6.08
N GLY A 46 -0.04 11.24 6.83
CA GLY A 46 -1.03 10.29 7.33
C GLY A 46 -2.38 10.38 6.61
N LEU A 47 -3.36 9.64 7.11
CA LEU A 47 -4.73 9.66 6.62
C LEU A 47 -5.74 10.01 7.71
N VAL A 48 -6.81 10.69 7.32
CA VAL A 48 -8.00 10.94 8.14
C VAL A 48 -9.23 10.37 7.44
N ASN A 49 -10.15 9.83 8.22
CA ASN A 49 -11.47 9.40 7.74
C ASN A 49 -12.48 10.56 7.87
N LEU A 50 -12.98 11.06 6.74
CA LEU A 50 -14.04 12.06 6.65
C LEU A 50 -15.32 11.42 6.12
N ASP A 51 -16.21 11.02 7.04
CA ASP A 51 -17.52 10.42 6.74
C ASP A 51 -17.46 9.20 5.80
N GLY A 52 -16.50 8.31 6.03
CA GLY A 52 -16.29 7.08 5.26
C GLY A 52 -15.30 7.23 4.10
N SER A 53 -14.81 8.43 3.79
CA SER A 53 -13.79 8.69 2.77
C SER A 53 -12.43 8.96 3.40
N LEU A 54 -11.35 8.44 2.83
CA LEU A 54 -9.99 8.71 3.30
C LEU A 54 -9.42 9.95 2.61
N HIS A 55 -8.79 10.81 3.41
CA HIS A 55 -8.11 12.04 2.95
C HIS A 55 -6.74 12.15 3.60
N VAL A 56 -5.87 12.96 3.00
CA VAL A 56 -4.54 13.25 3.57
C VAL A 56 -4.70 14.02 4.88
N GLU A 57 -3.90 13.63 5.87
CA GLU A 57 -3.73 14.31 7.14
C GLU A 57 -2.25 14.68 7.33
N VAL A 58 -2.01 15.85 7.93
CA VAL A 58 -0.66 16.22 8.35
C VAL A 58 -0.30 15.39 9.58
N ASP A 59 0.41 14.30 9.34
CA ASP A 59 0.99 13.43 10.37
C ASP A 59 2.37 12.98 9.87
N ALA A 60 3.21 12.49 10.77
CA ALA A 60 4.47 11.88 10.39
C ALA A 60 4.21 10.58 9.61
N GLU A 61 5.06 10.27 8.64
CA GLU A 61 5.05 8.96 7.99
C GLU A 61 5.46 7.85 9.00
N PRO A 62 4.98 6.60 8.82
CA PRO A 62 5.35 5.51 9.70
C PRO A 62 6.86 5.25 9.67
N GLN A 63 7.47 5.09 10.86
CA GLN A 63 8.88 4.74 10.96
C GLN A 63 9.16 3.31 10.45
N LYS A 64 8.20 2.39 10.62
CA LYS A 64 8.27 1.00 10.17
C LYS A 64 6.97 0.59 9.48
N GLY A 65 7.09 -0.29 8.50
CA GLY A 65 5.95 -0.82 7.75
C GLY A 65 5.37 0.15 6.74
N TYR A 66 4.20 -0.21 6.21
CA TYR A 66 3.58 0.46 5.06
C TYR A 66 2.16 0.94 5.33
N ILE A 67 1.64 0.73 6.55
CA ILE A 67 0.37 1.28 6.99
C ILE A 67 0.60 2.75 7.33
N PRO A 68 -0.07 3.71 6.66
CA PRO A 68 0.04 5.13 7.01
C PRO A 68 -0.38 5.38 8.46
N ASN A 69 0.25 6.36 9.08
CA ASN A 69 -0.24 6.94 10.33
C ASN A 69 -1.51 7.76 10.08
N GLY A 70 -2.05 8.36 11.14
CA GLY A 70 -3.19 9.25 11.08
C GLY A 70 -4.41 8.77 11.86
N SER A 71 -5.33 9.71 12.06
CA SER A 71 -6.53 9.55 12.86
C SER A 71 -7.56 8.61 12.25
N TYR A 72 -7.45 8.28 10.95
CA TYR A 72 -8.33 7.28 10.31
C TYR A 72 -8.31 5.94 11.06
N ALA A 73 -7.18 5.53 11.63
CA ALA A 73 -7.04 4.25 12.33
C ALA A 73 -7.98 4.11 13.55
N GLN A 74 -8.52 5.22 14.07
CA GLN A 74 -9.51 5.22 15.15
C GLN A 74 -10.92 4.88 14.66
N THR A 75 -11.21 5.10 13.38
CA THR A 75 -12.54 4.97 12.77
C THR A 75 -12.53 4.14 11.48
N SER A 76 -11.43 3.43 11.22
CA SER A 76 -11.25 2.50 10.12
C SER A 76 -10.78 1.16 10.66
N ARG A 77 -11.17 0.07 9.99
CA ARG A 77 -10.83 -1.30 10.39
C ARG A 77 -10.56 -2.17 9.18
N ASN A 78 -10.05 -3.38 9.40
CA ASN A 78 -9.72 -4.34 8.34
C ASN A 78 -8.73 -3.75 7.31
N ILE A 79 -7.73 -3.01 7.82
CA ILE A 79 -6.76 -2.30 6.99
C ILE A 79 -5.87 -3.32 6.26
N LYS A 80 -5.74 -3.12 4.94
CA LYS A 80 -4.89 -3.88 4.04
C LYS A 80 -4.08 -2.95 3.16
N VAL A 81 -2.79 -3.21 3.01
CA VAL A 81 -1.91 -2.48 2.10
C VAL A 81 -1.39 -3.44 1.04
N ILE A 82 -1.72 -3.16 -0.22
CA ILE A 82 -1.45 -4.03 -1.36
C ILE A 82 -0.48 -3.33 -2.31
N LEU A 83 0.67 -3.96 -2.53
CA LEU A 83 1.58 -3.63 -3.62
C LEU A 83 1.05 -4.26 -4.91
N SER A 84 1.01 -3.50 -6.00
CA SER A 84 0.63 -3.98 -7.33
C SER A 84 1.63 -3.50 -8.37
N ALA A 85 2.01 -4.38 -9.30
CA ALA A 85 2.89 -4.02 -10.42
C ALA A 85 2.69 -4.95 -11.63
N GLN A 86 3.04 -4.46 -12.82
CA GLN A 86 3.27 -5.31 -13.98
C GLN A 86 4.68 -5.89 -13.90
N CYS A 87 4.78 -7.20 -13.79
CA CYS A 87 6.01 -7.93 -13.57
C CYS A 87 6.38 -8.75 -14.81
N ARG A 88 7.65 -8.68 -15.20
CA ARG A 88 8.17 -9.41 -16.36
C ARG A 88 8.43 -10.87 -16.01
N LYS A 89 7.97 -11.78 -16.85
CA LYS A 89 8.23 -13.23 -16.80
C LYS A 89 9.58 -13.57 -17.45
N MET A 90 10.10 -14.77 -17.19
CA MET A 90 11.34 -15.27 -17.78
C MET A 90 11.25 -15.39 -19.32
N ASP A 91 10.08 -15.69 -19.84
CA ASP A 91 9.79 -15.72 -21.28
C ASP A 91 9.72 -14.31 -21.92
N GLY A 92 9.87 -13.26 -21.12
CA GLY A 92 9.84 -11.86 -21.53
C GLY A 92 8.46 -11.23 -21.60
N SER A 93 7.38 -11.99 -21.47
CA SER A 93 6.01 -11.46 -21.36
C SER A 93 5.76 -10.80 -20.00
N TRP A 94 4.67 -10.05 -19.87
CA TRP A 94 4.33 -9.29 -18.66
C TRP A 94 2.99 -9.75 -18.09
N GLN A 95 2.86 -9.74 -16.76
CA GLN A 95 1.58 -9.98 -16.08
C GLN A 95 1.42 -9.08 -14.87
N TRP A 96 0.18 -8.84 -14.46
CA TRP A 96 -0.11 -8.17 -13.20
C TRP A 96 0.13 -9.12 -12.02
N SER A 97 0.80 -8.61 -10.99
CA SER A 97 0.95 -9.30 -9.71
C SER A 97 0.60 -8.34 -8.57
N THR A 98 0.12 -8.92 -7.47
CA THR A 98 -0.14 -8.20 -6.23
C THR A 98 0.52 -8.90 -5.05
N LEU A 99 0.86 -8.15 -4.00
CA LEU A 99 1.42 -8.68 -2.76
C LEU A 99 0.83 -7.91 -1.57
N ASP A 100 0.28 -8.64 -0.59
CA ASP A 100 -0.16 -8.06 0.68
C ASP A 100 1.07 -7.74 1.54
N ILE A 101 1.33 -6.45 1.73
CA ILE A 101 2.46 -5.93 2.51
C ILE A 101 2.03 -5.33 3.84
N THR A 102 0.79 -5.58 4.29
CA THR A 102 0.20 -5.01 5.51
C THR A 102 1.08 -5.22 6.74
N GLY A 103 1.63 -6.44 6.89
CA GLY A 103 2.49 -6.81 8.02
C GLY A 103 3.99 -6.70 7.74
N TYR A 104 4.38 -6.28 6.55
CA TYR A 104 5.78 -6.29 6.12
C TYR A 104 6.56 -5.14 6.80
N GLN A 105 7.61 -5.49 7.54
CA GLN A 105 8.53 -4.55 8.17
C GLN A 105 9.84 -4.57 7.38
N GLN A 106 10.47 -3.41 7.16
CA GLN A 106 11.62 -3.23 6.23
C GLN A 106 12.96 -3.92 6.63
N VAL A 107 12.96 -5.16 7.15
CA VAL A 107 14.17 -5.91 7.55
C VAL A 107 13.93 -7.45 7.48
N PRO A 108 14.92 -8.27 7.07
CA PRO A 108 15.52 -8.35 5.75
C PRO A 108 14.90 -9.50 4.94
N GLY A 109 14.16 -9.13 3.90
CA GLY A 109 13.77 -9.96 2.76
C GLY A 109 13.33 -8.95 1.72
N GLU A 110 14.00 -8.87 0.58
CA GLU A 110 13.64 -7.89 -0.44
C GLU A 110 12.43 -8.38 -1.23
N ILE A 111 11.56 -7.47 -1.65
CA ILE A 111 10.52 -7.85 -2.61
C ILE A 111 11.19 -8.15 -3.93
N VAL A 112 10.94 -9.34 -4.47
CA VAL A 112 11.46 -9.81 -5.76
C VAL A 112 10.32 -10.07 -6.74
N ASN A 113 10.67 -10.10 -8.02
CA ASN A 113 9.80 -10.60 -9.07
C ASN A 113 10.28 -12.01 -9.47
N ASP A 114 9.54 -13.04 -9.05
CA ASP A 114 9.76 -14.43 -9.44
C ASP A 114 8.86 -14.80 -10.62
N ASN A 115 9.44 -14.77 -11.83
CA ASN A 115 8.75 -15.14 -13.08
C ASN A 115 7.35 -14.48 -13.24
N GLY A 116 7.28 -13.19 -12.95
CA GLY A 116 6.06 -12.37 -13.04
C GLY A 116 5.21 -12.36 -11.77
N VAL A 117 5.66 -12.96 -10.66
CA VAL A 117 4.97 -12.96 -9.36
C VAL A 117 5.78 -12.20 -8.32
N LEU A 118 5.17 -11.24 -7.65
CA LEU A 118 5.78 -10.51 -6.53
C LEU A 118 5.82 -11.42 -5.29
N THR A 119 7.00 -11.57 -4.68
CA THR A 119 7.19 -12.32 -3.43
C THR A 119 8.22 -11.62 -2.52
N LEU A 120 8.20 -11.98 -1.24
CA LEU A 120 9.24 -11.68 -0.25
C LEU A 120 10.42 -12.64 -0.34
#